data_AF-A0A9E8ZBL1-F1
#
_entry.id   AF-A0A9E8ZBL1-F1
#
_cell.length_a   1.000
_cell.length_b   1.000
_cell.length_c   1.000
_cell.angle_alpha   90.00
_cell.angle_beta   90.00
_cell.angle_gamma   90.00
#
_symmetry.space_group_name_H-M   'P 1'
#
loop_
_entity.id
_entity.type
_entity.pdbx_description
1 polymer ?
#
loop_
_entity_poly.entity_id
_entity_poly.type
_entity_poly.pdbx_seq_one_letter_code
_entity_poly.pdbx_strand_id
1 'polypeptide(L)'
;MSYLSSISIKEQLALRIASETQKQMDSILERIQQIAKEFKIAEKDKRSPFRNVLAVAVESTASLEIIKNYIRYQVGRGNNSSPIWILKQNKKLFAEALVEALDALRQDAEEILKRIEEACEEAQKQNKSNEVEAEQETLLKYLQNSKNQAMLQRDLHLELARLYLGYLAREHTALVGEQKENPKTETHDEKQKASKTVHGTPNQPTISK
;
A
#
# COMPACT_ATOMS: atom_id res chain seq x y z
N MET A 1 9.29 -40.69 3.03
CA MET A 1 9.64 -39.44 3.73
C MET A 1 8.61 -39.18 4.79
N SER A 2 9.02 -38.97 6.05
CA SER A 2 8.09 -38.87 7.18
C SER A 2 7.35 -37.52 7.15
N TYR A 3 6.06 -37.53 7.48
CA TYR A 3 5.21 -36.32 7.53
C TYR A 3 5.80 -35.20 8.42
N LEU A 4 6.54 -35.59 9.48
CA LEU A 4 7.18 -34.69 10.43
C LEU A 4 8.26 -33.80 9.77
N SER A 5 9.00 -34.36 8.80
CA SER A 5 10.03 -33.60 8.05
C SER A 5 9.41 -32.49 7.18
N SER A 6 8.22 -32.73 6.61
CA SER A 6 7.55 -31.74 5.75
C SER A 6 6.95 -30.56 6.53
N ILE A 7 6.51 -30.78 7.78
CA ILE A 7 5.99 -29.74 8.66
C ILE A 7 7.16 -28.84 9.12
N SER A 8 8.28 -29.45 9.53
CA SER A 8 9.51 -28.73 9.90
C SER A 8 10.00 -27.79 8.79
N ILE A 9 10.04 -28.27 7.53
CA ILE A 9 10.48 -27.44 6.39
C ILE A 9 9.58 -26.23 6.17
N LYS A 10 8.26 -26.40 6.27
CA LYS A 10 7.32 -25.29 6.10
C LYS A 10 7.45 -24.24 7.19
N GLU A 11 7.62 -24.67 8.44
CA GLU A 11 7.82 -23.76 9.57
C GLU A 11 9.13 -22.99 9.45
N GLN A 12 10.24 -23.68 9.14
CA GLN A 12 11.55 -23.04 8.91
C GLN A 12 11.49 -22.03 7.76
N LEU A 13 10.81 -22.39 6.66
CA LEU A 13 10.64 -21.50 5.52
C LEU A 13 9.78 -20.29 5.89
N ALA A 14 8.67 -20.49 6.61
CA ALA A 14 7.80 -19.41 7.06
C ALA A 14 8.55 -18.41 7.95
N LEU A 15 9.40 -18.89 8.86
CA LEU A 15 10.22 -18.03 9.72
C LEU A 15 11.23 -17.21 8.90
N ARG A 16 11.92 -17.84 7.93
CA ARG A 16 12.87 -17.16 7.04
C ARG A 16 12.19 -16.12 6.17
N ILE A 17 11.03 -16.45 5.58
CA ILE A 17 10.21 -15.53 4.80
C ILE A 17 9.79 -14.33 5.67
N ALA A 18 9.30 -14.57 6.89
CA ALA A 18 8.88 -13.49 7.78
C ALA A 18 10.04 -12.54 8.12
N SER A 19 11.23 -13.10 8.40
CA SER A 19 12.43 -12.32 8.71
C SER A 19 12.89 -11.46 7.52
N GLU A 20 12.99 -12.04 6.32
CA GLU A 20 13.42 -11.30 5.14
C GLU A 20 12.36 -10.30 4.67
N THR A 21 11.07 -10.63 4.81
CA THR A 21 9.97 -9.69 4.57
C THR A 21 10.12 -8.47 5.45
N GLN A 22 10.38 -8.65 6.76
CA GLN A 22 10.57 -7.53 7.69
C GLN A 22 11.71 -6.61 7.25
N LYS A 23 12.84 -7.17 6.78
CA LYS A 23 13.97 -6.38 6.26
C LYS A 23 13.59 -5.62 4.99
N GLN A 24 12.79 -6.23 4.12
CA GLN A 24 12.35 -5.58 2.89
C GLN A 24 11.33 -4.46 3.14
N MET A 25 10.57 -4.55 4.23
CA MET A 25 9.49 -3.60 4.52
C MET A 25 9.97 -2.16 4.63
N ASP A 26 11.18 -1.89 5.09
CA ASP A 26 11.69 -0.51 5.21
C ASP A 26 11.69 0.20 3.84
N SER A 27 12.24 -0.45 2.81
CA SER A 27 12.22 0.06 1.43
C SER A 27 10.80 0.18 0.85
N ILE A 28 9.93 -0.77 1.19
CA ILE A 28 8.53 -0.75 0.75
C ILE A 28 7.79 0.43 1.39
N LEU A 29 8.02 0.71 2.67
CA LEU A 29 7.41 1.81 3.41
C LEU A 29 7.80 3.16 2.82
N GLU A 30 9.06 3.34 2.40
CA GLU A 30 9.48 4.55 1.70
C GLU A 30 8.68 4.77 0.41
N ARG A 31 8.47 3.71 -0.39
CA ARG A 31 7.64 3.79 -1.62
C ARG A 31 6.17 4.10 -1.31
N ILE A 32 5.62 3.56 -0.23
CA ILE A 32 4.26 3.86 0.24
C ILE A 32 4.12 5.33 0.64
N GLN A 33 5.07 5.85 1.41
CA GLN A 33 5.08 7.26 1.81
C GLN A 33 5.24 8.18 0.60
N GLN A 34 6.09 7.79 -0.36
CA GLN A 34 6.31 8.56 -1.58
C GLN A 34 5.02 8.70 -2.40
N ILE A 35 4.31 7.60 -2.67
CA ILE A 35 3.05 7.66 -3.43
C ILE A 35 1.97 8.42 -2.66
N ALA A 36 1.90 8.28 -1.33
CA ALA A 36 0.93 8.99 -0.50
C ALA A 36 1.14 10.51 -0.55
N LYS A 37 2.40 10.95 -0.47
CA LYS A 37 2.80 12.36 -0.54
C LYS A 37 2.63 12.94 -1.94
N GLU A 38 3.09 12.24 -2.97
CA GLU A 38 3.00 12.69 -4.37
C GLU A 38 1.55 12.99 -4.76
N PHE A 39 0.63 12.07 -4.44
CA PHE A 39 -0.78 12.23 -4.77
C PHE A 39 -1.58 13.00 -3.72
N LYS A 40 -0.98 13.40 -2.60
CA LYS A 40 -1.63 14.15 -1.51
C LYS A 40 -2.94 13.50 -1.05
N ILE A 41 -2.89 12.18 -0.86
CA ILE A 41 -4.09 11.35 -0.69
C ILE A 41 -4.96 11.76 0.51
N ALA A 42 -4.38 12.42 1.52
CA ALA A 42 -5.10 12.86 2.71
C ALA A 42 -6.01 14.08 2.49
N GLU A 43 -5.78 14.90 1.45
CA GLU A 43 -6.53 16.14 1.24
C GLU A 43 -7.97 15.92 0.75
N LYS A 44 -8.28 14.72 0.23
CA LYS A 44 -9.55 14.47 -0.46
C LYS A 44 -10.60 13.77 0.38
N ASP A 45 -10.20 12.76 1.16
CA ASP A 45 -11.14 11.96 1.94
C ASP A 45 -10.82 11.92 3.42
N LYS A 46 -11.87 12.11 4.23
CA LYS A 46 -11.78 11.99 5.70
C LYS A 46 -11.68 10.53 6.17
N ARG A 47 -12.04 9.57 5.32
CA ARG A 47 -12.02 8.13 5.60
C ARG A 47 -11.20 7.43 4.53
N SER A 48 -10.32 6.53 4.97
CA SER A 48 -9.44 5.78 4.07
C SER A 48 -10.23 4.86 3.12
N PRO A 49 -10.21 5.10 1.79
CA PRO A 49 -10.87 4.22 0.83
C PRO A 49 -10.13 2.89 0.66
N PHE A 50 -8.88 2.82 1.12
CA PHE A 50 -8.02 1.64 1.07
C PHE A 50 -8.53 0.48 1.93
N ARG A 51 -9.38 0.75 2.93
CA ARG A 51 -9.98 -0.31 3.77
C ARG A 51 -10.80 -1.29 2.96
N ASN A 52 -11.52 -0.83 1.94
CA ASN A 52 -12.31 -1.70 1.08
C ASN A 52 -11.43 -2.55 0.16
N VAL A 53 -10.34 -1.97 -0.35
CA VAL A 53 -9.35 -2.73 -1.15
C VAL A 53 -8.65 -3.77 -0.29
N LEU A 54 -8.27 -3.41 0.95
CA LEU A 54 -7.69 -4.34 1.91
C LEU A 54 -8.66 -5.48 2.25
N ALA A 55 -9.95 -5.18 2.42
CA ALA A 55 -10.97 -6.21 2.65
C ALA A 55 -10.99 -7.25 1.52
N VAL A 56 -10.95 -6.80 0.26
CA VAL A 56 -10.84 -7.69 -0.91
C VAL A 56 -9.51 -8.47 -0.92
N ALA A 57 -8.41 -7.83 -0.51
CA ALA A 57 -7.09 -8.46 -0.50
C ALA A 57 -6.94 -9.58 0.53
N VAL A 58 -7.69 -9.53 1.64
CA VAL A 58 -7.64 -10.55 2.71
C VAL A 58 -8.62 -11.71 2.50
N GLU A 59 -9.46 -11.66 1.45
CA GLU A 59 -10.33 -12.79 1.10
C GLU A 59 -9.50 -14.03 0.72
N SER A 60 -10.02 -15.22 1.03
CA SER A 60 -9.32 -16.49 0.76
C SER A 60 -9.15 -16.77 -0.73
N THR A 61 -10.04 -16.21 -1.55
CA THR A 61 -10.02 -16.31 -3.02
C THR A 61 -9.25 -15.16 -3.68
N ALA A 62 -8.65 -14.26 -2.89
CA ALA A 62 -7.95 -13.10 -3.41
C ALA A 62 -6.75 -13.50 -4.27
N SER A 63 -6.55 -12.76 -5.35
CA SER A 63 -5.35 -12.80 -6.17
C SER A 63 -4.94 -11.37 -6.50
N LEU A 64 -3.67 -11.16 -6.90
CA LEU A 64 -3.21 -9.84 -7.33
C LEU A 64 -4.10 -9.27 -8.44
N GLU A 65 -4.54 -10.10 -9.39
CA GLU A 65 -5.42 -9.65 -10.47
C GLU A 65 -6.78 -9.19 -9.95
N ILE A 66 -7.38 -9.90 -8.99
CA ILE A 66 -8.65 -9.49 -8.36
C ILE A 66 -8.48 -8.12 -7.68
N ILE A 67 -7.39 -7.95 -6.92
CA ILE A 67 -7.08 -6.69 -6.22
C ILE A 67 -6.89 -5.54 -7.24
N LYS A 68 -6.07 -5.75 -8.27
CA LYS A 68 -5.82 -4.76 -9.33
C LYS A 68 -7.10 -4.39 -10.08
N ASN A 69 -7.92 -5.38 -10.42
CA ASN A 69 -9.20 -5.14 -11.09
C ASN A 69 -10.18 -4.40 -10.20
N TYR A 70 -10.20 -4.69 -8.90
CA TYR A 70 -11.00 -3.93 -7.94
C TYR A 70 -10.59 -2.46 -7.89
N ILE A 71 -9.28 -2.16 -7.85
CA ILE A 71 -8.75 -0.79 -7.89
C ILE A 71 -9.14 -0.08 -9.19
N ARG A 72 -8.96 -0.73 -10.35
CA ARG A 72 -9.37 -0.18 -11.66
C ARG A 72 -10.87 0.08 -11.72
N TYR A 73 -11.67 -0.82 -11.15
CA TYR A 73 -13.11 -0.66 -11.08
C TYR A 73 -13.53 0.56 -10.25
N GLN A 74 -12.79 0.92 -9.19
CA GLN A 74 -13.08 2.14 -8.42
C GLN A 74 -12.98 3.39 -9.29
N VAL A 75 -12.03 3.47 -10.22
CA VAL A 75 -11.89 4.59 -11.17
C VAL A 75 -13.14 4.74 -12.04
N GLY A 76 -13.70 3.62 -12.53
CA GLY A 76 -14.87 3.60 -13.40
C GLY A 76 -16.21 3.87 -12.70
N ARG A 77 -16.24 3.90 -11.36
CA ARG A 77 -17.48 4.08 -10.58
C ARG A 77 -18.00 5.52 -10.52
N GLY A 78 -17.26 6.48 -11.08
CA GLY A 78 -17.64 7.89 -11.11
C GLY A 78 -17.86 8.47 -9.71
N ASN A 79 -18.96 9.23 -9.55
CA ASN A 79 -19.29 9.97 -8.31
C ASN A 79 -19.52 9.10 -7.07
N ASN A 80 -19.67 7.78 -7.22
CA ASN A 80 -19.90 6.84 -6.11
C ASN A 80 -18.59 6.25 -5.54
N SER A 81 -17.44 6.67 -6.05
CA SER A 81 -16.12 6.25 -5.58
C SER A 81 -15.40 7.40 -4.87
N SER A 82 -14.39 7.05 -4.09
CA SER A 82 -13.51 8.06 -3.49
C SER A 82 -12.78 8.85 -4.58
N PRO A 83 -12.73 10.19 -4.49
CA PRO A 83 -12.00 11.04 -5.43
C PRO A 83 -10.49 10.73 -5.48
N ILE A 84 -9.93 10.06 -4.47
CA ILE A 84 -8.51 9.67 -4.45
C ILE A 84 -8.15 8.81 -5.67
N TRP A 85 -9.04 7.92 -6.11
CA TRP A 85 -8.76 6.99 -7.20
C TRP A 85 -8.47 7.68 -8.54
N ILE A 86 -9.06 8.87 -8.75
CA ILE A 86 -8.93 9.66 -9.98
C ILE A 86 -7.96 10.84 -9.81
N LEU A 87 -7.26 10.94 -8.68
CA LEU A 87 -6.23 11.97 -8.50
C LEU A 87 -5.15 11.82 -9.55
N LYS A 88 -4.85 12.91 -10.24
CA LYS A 88 -3.90 12.95 -11.34
C LYS A 88 -2.68 13.75 -10.95
N GLN A 89 -1.51 13.13 -11.04
CA GLN A 89 -0.21 13.76 -10.86
C GLN A 89 0.68 13.34 -12.03
N ASN A 90 1.44 14.28 -12.61
CA ASN A 90 2.36 13.98 -13.70
C ASN A 90 1.73 13.16 -14.86
N LYS A 91 0.47 13.47 -15.19
CA LYS A 91 -0.38 12.79 -16.18
C LYS A 91 -0.83 11.36 -15.83
N LYS A 92 -0.49 10.85 -14.65
CA LYS A 92 -0.83 9.50 -14.19
C LYS A 92 -1.88 9.53 -13.10
N LEU A 93 -2.81 8.57 -13.09
CA LEU A 93 -3.80 8.43 -12.02
C LEU A 93 -3.19 7.73 -10.81
N PHE A 94 -3.66 8.08 -9.62
CA PHE A 94 -3.27 7.41 -8.38
C PHE A 94 -3.55 5.89 -8.46
N ALA A 95 -4.72 5.51 -8.98
CA ALA A 95 -5.08 4.09 -9.14
C ALA A 95 -4.09 3.33 -10.05
N GLU A 96 -3.62 3.96 -11.13
CA GLU A 96 -2.61 3.39 -12.03
C GLU A 96 -1.26 3.27 -11.32
N ALA A 97 -0.84 4.32 -10.59
CA ALA A 97 0.39 4.31 -9.83
C ALA A 97 0.37 3.25 -8.72
N LEU A 98 -0.75 3.07 -8.04
CA LEU A 98 -0.91 2.02 -7.03
C LEU A 98 -0.82 0.64 -7.65
N VAL A 99 -1.49 0.41 -8.80
CA VAL A 99 -1.42 -0.88 -9.51
C VAL A 99 0.01 -1.20 -9.92
N GLU A 100 0.75 -0.23 -10.48
CA GLU A 100 2.16 -0.43 -10.83
C GLU A 100 3.03 -0.70 -9.60
N ALA A 101 2.78 0.00 -8.48
CA ALA A 101 3.48 -0.26 -7.23
C ALA A 101 3.22 -1.68 -6.73
N LEU A 102 1.98 -2.18 -6.84
CA LEU A 102 1.66 -3.56 -6.49
C LEU A 102 2.32 -4.57 -7.44
N ASP A 103 2.42 -4.27 -8.74
CA ASP A 103 3.13 -5.13 -9.69
C ASP A 103 4.64 -5.18 -9.42
N ALA A 104 5.24 -4.06 -8.99
CA ALA A 104 6.64 -3.98 -8.62
C ALA A 104 7.01 -4.87 -7.42
N LEU A 105 6.06 -5.15 -6.50
CA LEU A 105 6.26 -6.06 -5.36
C LEU A 105 6.65 -7.49 -5.76
N ARG A 106 6.45 -7.85 -7.03
CA ARG A 106 6.95 -9.11 -7.57
C ARG A 106 8.48 -9.20 -7.49
N GLN A 107 9.19 -8.11 -7.77
CA GLN A 107 10.65 -8.06 -7.71
C GLN A 107 11.11 -8.20 -6.26
N ASP A 108 10.44 -7.54 -5.32
CA ASP A 108 10.73 -7.70 -3.88
C ASP A 108 10.53 -9.16 -3.42
N ALA A 109 9.49 -9.84 -3.90
CA ALA A 109 9.27 -11.25 -3.61
C ALA A 109 10.39 -12.15 -4.19
N GLU A 110 10.84 -11.87 -5.41
CA GLU A 110 11.98 -12.57 -6.04
C GLU A 110 13.27 -12.37 -5.24
N GLU A 111 13.55 -11.13 -4.82
CA GLU A 111 14.74 -10.79 -4.04
C GLU A 111 14.74 -11.45 -2.64
N ILE A 112 13.58 -11.49 -1.97
CA ILE A 112 13.44 -12.17 -0.69
C ILE A 112 13.75 -13.66 -0.85
N LEU A 113 13.15 -14.33 -1.84
CA LEU A 113 13.39 -15.76 -2.06
C LEU A 113 14.85 -16.04 -2.39
N LYS A 114 15.46 -15.20 -3.21
CA LYS A 114 16.89 -15.29 -3.55
C LYS A 114 17.77 -15.17 -2.30
N ARG A 115 17.53 -14.20 -1.42
CA ARG A 115 18.27 -14.06 -0.16
C ARG A 115 18.12 -15.27 0.77
N ILE A 116 16.92 -15.85 0.82
CA ILE A 116 16.67 -17.07 1.59
C ILE A 116 17.47 -18.25 1.02
N GLU A 117 17.47 -18.41 -0.30
CA GLU A 117 18.24 -19.44 -1.00
C GLU A 117 19.74 -19.28 -0.75
N GLU A 118 20.30 -18.09 -0.93
CA GLU A 118 21.71 -17.78 -0.68
C GLU A 118 22.10 -18.07 0.79
N ALA A 119 21.28 -17.66 1.75
CA ALA A 119 21.52 -17.95 3.16
C ALA A 119 21.44 -19.45 3.50
N CYS A 120 20.62 -20.22 2.77
CA CYS A 120 20.57 -21.68 2.90
C CYS A 120 21.83 -22.33 2.32
N GLU A 121 22.31 -21.89 1.16
CA GLU A 121 23.54 -22.39 0.55
C GLU A 121 24.78 -22.10 1.42
N GLU A 122 24.86 -20.92 2.01
CA GLU A 122 25.95 -20.54 2.91
C GLU A 122 25.94 -21.39 4.19
N ALA A 123 24.77 -21.59 4.80
CA ALA A 123 24.62 -22.42 5.99
C ALA A 123 25.03 -23.88 5.74
N GLN A 124 24.72 -24.42 4.56
CA GLN A 124 25.12 -25.76 4.16
C GLN A 124 26.64 -25.90 4.00
N LYS A 125 27.32 -24.88 3.46
CA LYS A 125 28.79 -24.89 3.31
C LYS A 125 29.52 -24.86 4.66
N GLN A 126 28.91 -24.30 5.70
CA GLN A 126 29.53 -24.11 7.01
C GLN A 126 29.29 -25.26 7.99
N ASN A 127 28.17 -25.98 7.89
CA ASN A 127 27.84 -27.07 8.81
C ASN A 127 28.31 -28.42 8.24
N LYS A 128 29.27 -29.06 8.92
CA LYS A 128 29.77 -30.44 8.64
C LYS A 128 29.19 -31.48 9.62
N SER A 129 27.94 -31.29 10.06
CA SER A 129 27.28 -32.11 11.08
C SER A 129 26.13 -32.92 10.45
N ASN A 130 26.22 -34.24 10.51
CA ASN A 130 25.39 -35.17 9.72
C ASN A 130 23.86 -35.00 9.78
N GLU A 131 23.26 -34.59 10.91
CA GLU A 131 21.79 -34.46 11.02
C GLU A 131 21.25 -33.11 10.55
N VAL A 132 21.95 -32.01 10.85
CA VAL A 132 21.54 -30.64 10.45
C VAL A 132 21.70 -30.44 8.94
N GLU A 133 22.66 -31.14 8.33
CA GLU A 133 22.87 -31.16 6.89
C GLU A 133 21.67 -31.68 6.11
N ALA A 134 21.04 -32.78 6.56
CA ALA A 134 19.96 -33.42 5.82
C ALA A 134 18.70 -32.53 5.72
N GLU A 135 18.38 -31.80 6.78
CA GLU A 135 17.26 -30.86 6.80
C GLU A 135 17.53 -29.64 5.90
N GLN A 136 18.73 -29.07 5.99
CA GLN A 136 19.15 -27.93 5.16
C GLN A 136 19.18 -28.28 3.67
N GLU A 137 19.69 -29.47 3.33
CA GLU A 137 19.71 -29.96 1.96
C GLU A 137 18.29 -30.16 1.42
N THR A 138 17.36 -30.68 2.25
CA THR A 138 15.97 -30.87 1.85
C THR A 138 15.27 -29.52 1.63
N LEU A 139 15.50 -28.53 2.49
CA LEU A 139 14.99 -27.17 2.32
C LEU A 139 15.54 -26.51 1.05
N LEU A 140 16.85 -26.64 0.77
CA LEU A 140 17.45 -26.07 -0.43
C LEU A 140 16.88 -26.71 -1.70
N LYS A 141 16.75 -28.04 -1.73
CA LYS A 141 16.07 -28.75 -2.84
C LYS A 141 14.62 -28.30 -3.01
N TYR A 142 13.93 -28.00 -1.91
CA TYR A 142 12.56 -27.47 -1.97
C TYR A 142 12.51 -26.09 -2.61
N LEU A 143 13.45 -25.19 -2.28
CA LEU A 143 13.56 -23.83 -2.83
C LEU A 143 13.98 -23.82 -4.31
N GLN A 144 14.92 -24.69 -4.69
CA GLN A 144 15.43 -24.82 -6.07
C GLN A 144 14.43 -25.49 -7.03
N ASN A 145 13.34 -26.07 -6.51
CA ASN A 145 12.29 -26.61 -7.34
C ASN A 145 11.47 -25.49 -7.99
N SER A 146 11.50 -25.39 -9.32
CA SER A 146 10.84 -24.31 -10.07
C SER A 146 9.33 -24.17 -9.79
N LYS A 147 8.61 -25.28 -9.54
CA LYS A 147 7.18 -25.23 -9.21
C LYS A 147 6.95 -24.63 -7.82
N ASN A 148 7.75 -25.04 -6.85
CA ASN A 148 7.67 -24.49 -5.50
C ASN A 148 8.08 -23.01 -5.50
N GLN A 149 9.14 -22.65 -6.22
CA GLN A 149 9.59 -21.27 -6.34
C GLN A 149 8.50 -20.37 -6.91
N ALA A 150 7.85 -20.78 -8.02
CA ALA A 150 6.75 -20.02 -8.62
C ALA A 150 5.55 -19.86 -7.66
N MET A 151 5.21 -20.92 -6.91
CA MET A 151 4.15 -20.88 -5.90
C MET A 151 4.51 -19.92 -4.76
N LEU A 152 5.71 -20.08 -4.18
CA LEU A 152 6.20 -19.24 -3.09
C LEU A 152 6.28 -17.77 -3.50
N GLN A 153 6.76 -17.49 -4.70
CA GLN A 153 6.85 -16.13 -5.23
C GLN A 153 5.46 -15.51 -5.35
N ARG A 154 4.50 -16.24 -5.90
CA ARG A 154 3.11 -15.77 -6.03
C ARG A 154 2.49 -15.50 -4.67
N ASP A 155 2.67 -16.41 -3.73
CA ASP A 155 2.08 -16.30 -2.39
C ASP A 155 2.72 -15.16 -1.59
N LEU A 156 4.04 -15.01 -1.69
CA LEU A 156 4.78 -13.89 -1.10
C LEU A 156 4.40 -12.55 -1.74
N HIS A 157 4.24 -12.50 -3.07
CA HIS A 157 3.80 -11.29 -3.78
C HIS A 157 2.42 -10.84 -3.28
N LEU A 158 1.49 -11.79 -3.10
CA LEU A 158 0.17 -11.49 -2.54
C LEU A 158 0.26 -10.98 -1.11
N GLU A 159 1.13 -11.57 -0.29
CA GLU A 159 1.33 -11.15 1.09
C GLU A 159 1.94 -9.74 1.18
N LEU A 160 2.96 -9.44 0.37
CA LEU A 160 3.53 -8.11 0.27
C LEU A 160 2.47 -7.09 -0.18
N ALA A 161 1.59 -7.43 -1.12
CA ALA A 161 0.51 -6.54 -1.54
C ALA A 161 -0.50 -6.26 -0.42
N ARG A 162 -0.84 -7.26 0.40
CA ARG A 162 -1.70 -7.08 1.59
C ARG A 162 -1.05 -6.15 2.60
N LEU A 163 0.23 -6.37 2.90
CA LEU A 163 1.01 -5.50 3.79
C LEU A 163 1.04 -4.07 3.23
N TYR A 164 1.38 -3.91 1.96
CA TYR A 164 1.43 -2.62 1.28
C TYR A 164 0.11 -1.85 1.43
N LEU A 165 -1.02 -2.48 1.11
CA LEU A 165 -2.34 -1.87 1.23
C LEU A 165 -2.70 -1.55 2.69
N GLY A 166 -2.33 -2.42 3.63
CA GLY A 166 -2.51 -2.20 5.06
C GLY A 166 -1.74 -0.98 5.57
N TYR A 167 -0.48 -0.85 5.20
CA TYR A 167 0.35 0.30 5.55
C TYR A 167 -0.10 1.57 4.85
N LEU A 168 -0.47 1.52 3.58
CA LEU A 168 -1.05 2.67 2.86
C LEU A 168 -2.35 3.16 3.52
N ALA A 169 -3.21 2.24 3.99
CA ALA A 169 -4.42 2.59 4.71
C ALA A 169 -4.14 3.30 6.04
N ARG A 170 -3.08 2.88 6.75
CA ARG A 170 -2.61 3.51 7.99
C ARG A 170 -1.99 4.87 7.72
N GLU A 171 -1.11 4.98 6.73
CA GLU A 171 -0.47 6.22 6.30
C GLU A 171 -1.50 7.29 5.98
N HIS A 172 -2.50 6.96 5.14
CA HIS A 172 -3.62 7.87 4.88
C HIS A 172 -4.34 8.30 6.16
N THR A 173 -4.60 7.38 7.08
CA THR A 173 -5.31 7.69 8.34
C THR A 173 -4.47 8.61 9.23
N ALA A 174 -3.17 8.40 9.30
CA ALA A 174 -2.23 9.25 10.04
C ALA A 174 -2.20 10.67 9.46
N LEU A 175 -2.00 10.80 8.15
CA LEU A 175 -1.98 12.10 7.45
C LEU A 175 -3.28 12.88 7.62
N VAL A 176 -4.44 12.22 7.56
CA VAL A 176 -5.75 12.85 7.82
C VAL A 176 -5.88 13.27 9.29
N GLY A 177 -5.28 12.55 10.23
CA GLY A 177 -5.22 12.91 11.64
C GLY A 177 -4.40 14.18 11.87
N GLU A 178 -3.18 14.24 11.30
CA GLU A 178 -2.27 15.39 11.41
C GLU A 178 -2.88 16.69 10.86
N GLN A 179 -3.62 16.60 9.75
CA GLN A 179 -4.33 17.75 9.17
C GLN A 179 -5.42 18.33 10.11
N LYS A 180 -6.02 17.50 10.97
CA LYS A 180 -7.02 17.96 11.95
C LYS A 180 -6.37 18.64 13.16
N GLU A 181 -5.17 18.22 13.54
CA GLU A 181 -4.44 18.75 14.70
C GLU A 181 -3.65 20.02 14.36
N ASN A 182 -3.26 20.22 13.10
CA ASN A 182 -2.61 21.44 12.60
C ASN A 182 -3.46 22.19 11.54
N PRO A 183 -4.64 22.73 11.89
CA PRO A 183 -5.37 23.64 11.01
C PRO A 183 -4.71 25.03 11.07
N LYS A 184 -3.49 25.21 10.56
CA LYS A 184 -2.82 26.51 10.54
C LYS A 184 -2.84 27.15 9.15
N THR A 185 -3.39 28.37 9.17
CA THR A 185 -3.13 29.51 8.26
C THR A 185 -3.66 29.42 6.83
N GLU A 186 -4.98 29.43 6.67
CA GLU A 186 -5.57 30.21 5.57
C GLU A 186 -5.76 31.65 6.05
N THR A 187 -5.18 32.55 5.27
CA THR A 187 -5.05 33.99 5.45
C THR A 187 -6.35 34.69 5.77
N HIS A 188 -6.31 35.45 6.86
CA HIS A 188 -7.09 36.65 7.08
C HIS A 188 -6.75 37.66 5.96
N ASP A 189 -7.51 37.70 4.87
CA ASP A 189 -7.57 38.89 4.00
C ASP A 189 -8.75 38.85 3.01
N GLU A 190 -9.99 38.71 3.51
CA GLU A 190 -11.15 39.09 2.70
C GLU A 190 -12.39 39.46 3.53
N LYS A 191 -12.23 40.29 4.57
CA LYS A 191 -13.38 40.92 5.27
C LYS A 191 -13.09 42.33 5.76
N GLN A 192 -12.52 43.21 4.93
CA GLN A 192 -12.57 44.66 5.16
C GLN A 192 -12.66 45.47 3.86
N LYS A 193 -13.75 45.31 3.10
CA LYS A 193 -14.15 46.32 2.11
C LYS A 193 -15.65 46.29 1.77
N ALA A 194 -16.50 46.27 2.79
CA ALA A 194 -17.94 46.50 2.60
C ALA A 194 -18.57 47.09 3.87
N SER A 195 -18.11 48.26 4.32
CA SER A 195 -18.83 49.09 5.29
C SER A 195 -18.19 50.48 5.36
N LYS A 196 -18.54 51.35 4.39
CA LYS A 196 -18.54 52.82 4.57
C LYS A 196 -19.13 53.50 3.32
N THR A 197 -20.46 53.60 3.26
CA THR A 197 -21.09 54.86 2.83
C THR A 197 -22.41 55.00 3.58
N VAL A 198 -22.43 55.99 4.47
CA VAL A 198 -23.52 56.37 5.37
C VAL A 198 -24.41 57.39 4.66
N HIS A 199 -25.72 57.24 4.91
CA HIS A 199 -26.85 58.17 4.83
C HIS A 199 -26.81 59.45 3.99
N GLY A 200 -27.88 59.60 3.20
CA GLY A 200 -28.40 60.89 2.72
C GLY A 200 -29.78 60.75 2.05
N THR A 201 -30.85 60.59 2.83
CA THR A 201 -32.18 61.16 2.49
C THR A 201 -32.20 62.63 2.95
N PRO A 202 -33.09 63.55 2.51
CA PRO A 202 -34.40 63.34 1.85
C PRO A 202 -34.70 64.31 0.67
N ASN A 203 -35.74 64.05 -0.14
CA ASN A 203 -36.94 64.91 -0.28
C ASN A 203 -37.85 64.47 -1.44
N GLN A 204 -39.16 64.48 -1.18
CA GLN A 204 -40.21 64.54 -2.20
C GLN A 204 -40.20 65.93 -2.88
N PRO A 205 -40.83 66.08 -4.05
CA PRO A 205 -42.20 66.62 -4.00
C PRO A 205 -43.20 65.94 -4.94
N THR A 206 -44.45 65.99 -4.49
CA THR A 206 -45.68 65.92 -5.26
C THR A 206 -45.67 66.82 -6.49
N ILE A 207 -46.35 66.40 -7.57
CA ILE A 207 -47.34 67.21 -8.32
C ILE A 207 -48.14 66.27 -9.23
N SER A 208 -49.46 66.46 -9.16
CA SER A 208 -50.51 65.85 -9.96
C SER A 208 -50.48 66.28 -11.43
N LYS A 209 -50.92 65.40 -12.34
CA LYS A 209 -52.12 65.56 -13.16
C LYS A 209 -52.46 64.24 -13.85
#